data_AF-A0A4Y7S030-F1
#
_entry.id   AF-A0A4Y7S030-F1
#
_cell.length_a   1.000
_cell.length_b   1.000
_cell.length_c   1.000
_cell.angle_alpha   90.00
_cell.angle_beta   90.00
_cell.angle_gamma   90.00
#
_symmetry.space_group_name_H-M   'P 1'
#
loop_
_entity.id
_entity.type
_entity.pdbx_description
1 polymer ?
#
loop_
_entity_poly.entity_id
_entity_poly.type
_entity_poly.pdbx_seq_one_letter_code
_entity_poly.pdbx_strand_id
1 'polypeptide(L)'
;MATIKKRTRSRKRRKLTNDQFWNLRLRRSDEQDKVRPAFSSPEERRQAWLEHRDDLMAKWSHEGRRPGAWWTYEHPKLERLPDEEDWEYLIRAGEVSPEEWEKILTNYLFILENRFSWLRMVQKLSPDEFKNACQNFNRQAKLLGEQALKKWEELYSKL
;
A
#
# COMPACT_ATOMS: atom_id res chain seq x y z
N MET A 1 -40.45 14.97 -36.15
CA MET A 1 -39.49 14.07 -35.46
C MET A 1 -39.03 14.75 -34.17
N ALA A 2 -39.44 14.24 -33.01
CA ALA A 2 -39.18 14.88 -31.71
C ALA A 2 -37.80 14.47 -31.17
N THR A 3 -36.90 15.45 -31.01
CA THR A 3 -35.56 15.24 -30.48
C THR A 3 -35.62 15.09 -28.96
N ILE A 4 -35.50 13.86 -28.45
CA ILE A 4 -35.41 13.58 -27.02
C ILE A 4 -34.06 14.10 -26.50
N LYS A 5 -34.07 15.30 -25.91
CA LYS A 5 -32.93 15.81 -25.13
C LYS A 5 -32.79 14.96 -23.87
N LYS A 6 -31.86 13.99 -23.88
CA LYS A 6 -31.42 13.28 -22.67
C LYS A 6 -30.85 14.32 -21.69
N ARG A 7 -31.63 14.69 -20.67
CA ARG A 7 -31.14 15.46 -19.53
C ARG A 7 -30.15 14.57 -18.76
N THR A 8 -28.85 14.76 -18.99
CA THR A 8 -27.78 14.28 -18.11
C THR A 8 -27.94 15.01 -16.77
N ARG A 9 -28.71 14.42 -15.86
CA ARG A 9 -28.71 14.86 -14.45
C ARG A 9 -27.32 14.54 -13.91
N SER A 10 -26.46 15.55 -13.84
CA SER A 10 -25.26 15.52 -13.02
C SER A 10 -25.69 15.18 -11.59
N ARG A 11 -25.53 13.92 -11.19
CA ARG A 11 -25.72 13.52 -9.79
C ARG A 11 -24.62 14.22 -9.02
N LYS A 12 -24.99 15.25 -8.27
CA LYS A 12 -24.09 15.93 -7.33
C LYS A 12 -23.47 14.85 -6.44
N ARG A 13 -22.15 14.61 -6.57
CA ARG A 13 -21.42 13.62 -5.75
C ARG A 13 -21.76 13.90 -4.28
N ARG A 14 -22.30 12.92 -3.58
CA ARG A 14 -22.55 13.05 -2.14
C ARG A 14 -21.20 13.14 -1.46
N LYS A 15 -21.04 14.02 -0.49
CA LYS A 15 -19.79 14.11 0.27
C LYS A 15 -19.78 12.97 1.28
N LEU A 16 -18.69 12.19 1.34
CA LEU A 16 -18.49 11.20 2.39
C LEU A 16 -18.56 11.86 3.77
N THR A 17 -19.18 11.18 4.73
CA THR A 17 -18.99 11.53 6.15
C THR A 17 -17.55 11.22 6.56
N ASN A 18 -17.10 11.77 7.70
CA ASN A 18 -15.76 11.49 8.21
C ASN A 18 -15.58 9.99 8.48
N ASP A 19 -16.58 9.34 9.08
CA ASP A 19 -16.54 7.90 9.39
C ASP A 19 -16.45 7.05 8.12
N GLN A 20 -17.24 7.38 7.08
CA GLN A 20 -17.17 6.71 5.78
C GLN A 20 -15.81 6.89 5.11
N PHE A 21 -15.24 8.10 5.17
CA PHE A 21 -13.92 8.39 4.64
C PHE A 21 -12.83 7.55 5.33
N TRP A 22 -12.83 7.50 6.67
CA TRP A 22 -11.86 6.70 7.42
C TRP A 22 -12.05 5.20 7.22
N ASN A 23 -13.28 4.72 7.09
CA ASN A 23 -13.56 3.32 6.80
C ASN A 23 -13.09 2.90 5.40
N LEU A 24 -13.20 3.77 4.38
CA LEU A 24 -12.65 3.48 3.04
C LEU A 24 -11.12 3.57 2.99
N ARG A 25 -10.53 4.48 3.78
CA ARG A 25 -9.08 4.68 3.84
C ARG A 25 -8.38 3.54 4.57
N LEU A 26 -8.88 3.16 5.74
CA LEU A 26 -8.25 2.15 6.59
C LEU A 26 -8.60 0.75 6.09
N ARG A 27 -7.74 -0.23 6.36
CA ARG A 27 -7.95 -1.65 6.03
C ARG A 27 -8.99 -2.30 6.96
N ARG A 28 -10.03 -1.55 7.35
CA ARG A 28 -11.15 -2.04 8.15
C ARG A 28 -12.05 -2.87 7.26
N SER A 29 -12.31 -4.12 7.64
CA SER A 29 -13.37 -4.91 7.03
C SER A 29 -14.71 -4.49 7.60
N ASP A 30 -15.79 -4.79 6.88
CA ASP A 30 -17.16 -4.56 7.34
C ASP A 30 -17.44 -5.35 8.64
N GLU A 31 -16.70 -6.45 8.87
CA GLU A 31 -16.77 -7.26 10.09
C GLU A 31 -16.10 -6.61 11.31
N GLN A 32 -15.20 -5.65 11.14
CA GLN A 32 -14.49 -4.99 12.25
C GLN A 32 -15.31 -3.84 12.87
N ASP A 33 -16.26 -3.25 12.15
CA ASP A 33 -17.09 -2.12 12.61
C ASP A 33 -18.50 -2.56 13.05
N LYS A 34 -18.63 -3.72 13.74
CA LYS A 34 -19.93 -4.29 14.16
C LYS A 34 -20.75 -3.41 15.12
N VAL A 35 -20.10 -2.55 15.91
CA VAL A 35 -20.78 -1.74 16.93
C VAL A 35 -21.44 -0.50 16.33
N ARG A 36 -20.86 0.07 15.27
CA ARG A 36 -21.41 1.23 14.56
C ARG A 36 -20.86 1.26 13.13
N PRO A 37 -21.52 0.59 12.17
CA PRO A 37 -21.01 0.51 10.81
C PRO A 37 -21.13 1.88 10.12
N ALA A 38 -20.07 2.28 9.41
CA ALA A 38 -20.03 3.56 8.67
C ALA A 38 -20.91 3.54 7.40
N PHE A 39 -21.20 2.34 6.89
CA PHE A 39 -22.05 2.08 5.73
C PHE A 39 -23.18 1.14 6.13
N SER A 40 -24.34 1.31 5.51
CA SER A 40 -25.53 0.50 5.79
C SER A 40 -25.42 -0.91 5.21
N SER A 41 -24.61 -1.08 4.16
CA SER A 41 -24.31 -2.38 3.55
C SER A 41 -22.94 -2.42 2.84
N PRO A 42 -22.38 -3.62 2.59
CA PRO A 42 -21.18 -3.78 1.75
C PRO A 42 -21.33 -3.20 0.34
N GLU A 43 -22.52 -3.29 -0.26
CA GLU A 43 -22.81 -2.70 -1.57
C GLU A 43 -22.75 -1.18 -1.54
N GLU A 44 -23.28 -0.55 -0.48
CA GLU A 44 -23.19 0.90 -0.29
C GLU A 44 -21.71 1.33 -0.16
N ARG A 45 -20.92 0.58 0.62
CA ARG A 45 -19.48 0.83 0.76
C ARG A 45 -18.74 0.71 -0.57
N ARG A 46 -19.00 -0.34 -1.34
CA ARG A 46 -18.40 -0.53 -2.67
C ARG A 46 -18.78 0.60 -3.62
N GLN A 47 -20.05 1.02 -3.61
CA GLN A 47 -20.51 2.14 -4.45
C GLN A 47 -19.83 3.45 -4.03
N ALA A 48 -19.70 3.71 -2.73
CA ALA A 48 -19.00 4.87 -2.20
C ALA A 48 -17.52 4.87 -2.58
N TRP A 49 -16.86 3.71 -2.55
CA TRP A 49 -15.50 3.56 -3.08
C TRP A 49 -15.44 3.97 -4.56
N LEU A 50 -16.28 3.39 -5.42
CA LEU A 50 -16.28 3.71 -6.86
C LEU A 50 -16.53 5.20 -7.13
N GLU A 51 -17.39 5.85 -6.34
CA GLU A 51 -17.70 7.28 -6.50
C GLU A 51 -16.57 8.22 -6.06
N HIS A 52 -15.74 7.79 -5.11
CA HIS A 52 -14.68 8.62 -4.49
C HIS A 52 -13.26 8.08 -4.71
N ARG A 53 -13.12 7.04 -5.52
CA ARG A 53 -11.87 6.31 -5.77
C ARG A 53 -10.72 7.25 -6.11
N ASP A 54 -10.89 8.06 -7.15
CA ASP A 54 -9.81 8.90 -7.67
C ASP A 54 -9.35 9.93 -6.62
N ASP A 55 -10.30 10.51 -5.87
CA ASP A 55 -10.00 11.47 -4.81
C ASP A 55 -9.25 10.82 -3.64
N LEU A 56 -9.61 9.58 -3.29
CA LEU A 56 -8.95 8.81 -2.24
C LEU A 56 -7.55 8.35 -2.67
N MET A 57 -7.43 7.85 -3.89
CA MET A 57 -6.16 7.44 -4.49
C MET A 57 -5.20 8.62 -4.59
N ALA A 58 -5.64 9.77 -5.11
CA ALA A 58 -4.80 10.95 -5.22
C ALA A 58 -4.25 11.46 -3.87
N LYS A 59 -4.98 11.23 -2.77
CA LYS A 59 -4.57 11.66 -1.42
C LYS A 59 -3.73 10.62 -0.68
N TRP A 60 -3.95 9.34 -0.92
CA TRP A 60 -3.44 8.27 -0.05
C TRP A 60 -2.65 7.18 -0.77
N SER A 61 -2.59 7.21 -2.10
CA SER A 61 -1.71 6.34 -2.87
C SER A 61 -0.37 7.01 -3.07
N HIS A 62 0.48 6.89 -2.06
CA HIS A 62 1.87 7.35 -2.11
C HIS A 62 2.77 6.29 -1.47
N GLU A 63 4.00 6.18 -1.98
CA GLU A 63 5.08 5.39 -1.39
C GLU A 63 4.72 3.90 -1.19
N GLY A 64 4.02 3.32 -2.16
CA GLY A 64 3.63 1.91 -2.12
C GLY A 64 2.52 1.61 -1.12
N ARG A 65 1.66 2.60 -0.85
CA ARG A 65 0.45 2.43 -0.03
C ARG A 65 -0.79 2.56 -0.88
N ARG A 66 -1.85 1.89 -0.47
CA ARG A 66 -3.18 2.01 -1.09
C ARG A 66 -4.26 2.09 -0.01
N PRO A 67 -5.39 2.79 -0.26
CA PRO A 67 -6.54 2.76 0.62
C PRO A 67 -7.03 1.33 0.90
N GLY A 68 -7.57 1.09 2.09
CA GLY A 68 -8.11 -0.22 2.47
C GLY A 68 -9.21 -0.72 1.52
N ALA A 69 -10.04 0.18 0.99
CA ALA A 69 -11.04 -0.17 -0.01
C ALA A 69 -10.42 -0.65 -1.34
N TRP A 70 -9.26 -0.11 -1.75
CA TRP A 70 -8.53 -0.62 -2.90
C TRP A 70 -8.08 -2.08 -2.67
N TRP A 71 -7.54 -2.36 -1.48
CA TRP A 71 -7.19 -3.72 -1.05
C TRP A 71 -8.38 -4.67 -0.95
N THR A 72 -9.61 -4.16 -0.88
CA THR A 72 -10.80 -5.00 -0.77
C THR A 72 -11.42 -5.29 -2.13
N TYR A 73 -11.42 -4.30 -3.03
CA TYR A 73 -12.23 -4.36 -4.25
C TYR A 73 -11.43 -4.40 -5.55
N GLU A 74 -10.19 -3.91 -5.55
CA GLU A 74 -9.42 -3.69 -6.79
C GLU A 74 -8.07 -4.39 -6.82
N HIS A 75 -7.54 -4.82 -5.67
CA HIS A 75 -6.20 -5.41 -5.66
C HIS A 75 -6.12 -6.63 -6.60
N PRO A 76 -5.00 -6.79 -7.32
CA PRO A 76 -4.77 -7.97 -8.15
C PRO A 76 -4.91 -9.27 -7.34
N LYS A 77 -5.29 -10.38 -7.96
CA LYS A 77 -5.41 -11.67 -7.25
C LYS A 77 -4.07 -12.43 -7.19
N LEU A 78 -2.99 -11.69 -6.96
CA LEU A 78 -1.68 -12.28 -6.71
C LEU A 78 -1.61 -12.80 -5.27
N GLU A 79 -1.04 -13.99 -5.08
CA GLU A 79 -0.75 -14.54 -3.76
C GLU A 79 0.29 -13.66 -3.05
N ARG A 80 0.00 -13.28 -1.81
CA ARG A 80 0.95 -12.54 -0.98
C ARG A 80 2.03 -13.47 -0.46
N LEU A 81 3.28 -13.02 -0.52
CA LEU A 81 4.37 -13.74 0.12
C LEU A 81 4.29 -13.57 1.64
N PRO A 82 4.84 -14.51 2.43
CA PRO A 82 5.02 -14.31 3.86
C PRO A 82 5.84 -13.04 4.12
N ASP A 83 5.41 -12.25 5.10
CA ASP A 83 6.06 -11.01 5.53
C ASP A 83 6.25 -9.97 4.40
N GLU A 84 5.46 -10.07 3.33
CA GLU A 84 5.51 -9.13 2.22
C GLU A 84 4.89 -7.80 2.61
N GLU A 85 5.70 -6.75 2.55
CA GLU A 85 5.22 -5.39 2.71
C GLU A 85 4.29 -4.98 1.56
N ASP A 86 3.36 -4.06 1.83
CA ASP A 86 2.38 -3.60 0.83
C ASP A 86 3.05 -3.05 -0.44
N TRP A 87 4.17 -2.33 -0.32
CA TRP A 87 4.88 -1.77 -1.46
C TRP A 87 5.55 -2.85 -2.33
N GLU A 88 6.03 -3.94 -1.73
CA GLU A 88 6.65 -5.06 -2.45
C GLU A 88 5.62 -5.79 -3.31
N TYR A 89 4.45 -6.01 -2.71
CA TYR A 89 3.31 -6.58 -3.40
C TYR A 89 2.92 -5.73 -4.62
N LEU A 90 2.82 -4.41 -4.45
CA LEU A 90 2.42 -3.51 -5.53
C LEU A 90 3.43 -3.51 -6.68
N ILE A 91 4.72 -3.55 -6.36
CA ILE A 91 5.78 -3.71 -7.37
C ILE A 91 5.57 -5.00 -8.16
N ARG A 92 5.45 -6.15 -7.47
CA ARG A 92 5.25 -7.45 -8.10
C ARG A 92 3.98 -7.51 -8.94
N ALA A 93 2.94 -6.81 -8.50
CA ALA A 93 1.67 -6.73 -9.19
C ALA A 93 1.66 -5.76 -10.39
N GLY A 94 2.74 -5.00 -10.60
CA GLY A 94 2.83 -4.00 -11.68
C GLY A 94 1.96 -2.76 -11.43
N GLU A 95 1.61 -2.49 -10.18
CA GLU A 95 0.68 -1.41 -9.77
C GLU A 95 1.40 -0.11 -9.36
N VAL A 96 2.73 -0.05 -9.57
CA VAL A 96 3.59 1.06 -9.14
C VAL A 96 4.01 1.88 -10.36
N SER A 97 3.78 3.19 -10.32
CA SER A 97 4.28 4.11 -11.36
C SER A 97 5.79 4.35 -11.20
N PRO A 98 6.50 4.79 -12.25
CA PRO A 98 7.93 5.14 -12.15
C PRO A 98 8.23 6.17 -11.06
N GLU A 99 7.38 7.17 -10.88
CA GLU A 99 7.56 8.22 -9.85
C GLU A 99 7.34 7.67 -8.43
N GLU A 100 6.41 6.73 -8.27
CA GLU A 100 6.20 6.04 -7.00
C GLU A 100 7.36 5.09 -6.69
N TRP A 101 7.90 4.41 -7.71
CA TRP A 101 9.08 3.56 -7.59
C TRP A 101 10.27 4.31 -7.02
N GLU A 102 10.59 5.48 -7.58
CA GLU A 102 11.72 6.30 -7.12
C GLU A 102 11.58 6.69 -5.64
N LYS A 103 10.36 6.99 -5.18
CA LYS A 103 10.09 7.28 -3.77
C LYS A 103 10.27 6.06 -2.88
N ILE A 104 9.77 4.90 -3.31
CA ILE A 104 9.96 3.63 -2.58
C ILE A 104 11.46 3.32 -2.46
N LEU A 105 12.20 3.41 -3.56
CA LEU A 105 13.65 3.20 -3.58
C LEU A 105 14.37 4.19 -2.65
N THR A 106 14.04 5.48 -2.72
CA THR A 106 14.63 6.50 -1.85
C THR A 106 14.38 6.20 -0.38
N ASN A 107 13.15 5.85 -0.01
CA ASN A 107 12.80 5.50 1.36
C ASN A 107 13.50 4.20 1.82
N TYR A 108 13.60 3.21 0.94
CA TYR A 108 14.33 1.96 1.22
C TYR A 108 15.81 2.22 1.52
N LEU A 109 16.48 3.03 0.69
CA LEU A 109 17.89 3.41 0.89
C LEU A 109 18.07 4.16 2.22
N PHE A 110 17.16 5.08 2.54
CA PHE A 110 17.14 5.77 3.83
C PHE A 110 16.99 4.80 5.00
N ILE A 111 16.05 3.84 4.93
CA ILE A 111 15.86 2.83 5.97
C ILE A 111 17.12 1.98 6.15
N LEU A 112 17.74 1.53 5.06
CA LEU A 112 18.96 0.74 5.09
C LEU A 112 20.10 1.45 5.85
N GLU A 113 20.32 2.73 5.56
CA GLU A 113 21.35 3.52 6.22
C GLU A 113 21.09 3.68 7.72
N ASN A 114 19.83 3.89 8.10
CA ASN A 114 19.45 4.08 9.50
C ASN A 114 19.35 2.77 10.30
N ARG A 115 19.16 1.62 9.64
CA ARG A 115 19.00 0.31 10.29
C ARG A 115 20.32 -0.41 10.56
N PHE A 116 21.46 0.13 10.13
CA PHE A 116 22.76 -0.50 10.33
C PHE A 116 23.08 -0.79 11.81
N SER A 117 22.90 0.21 12.69
CA SER A 117 23.14 0.03 14.14
C SER A 117 22.17 -0.97 14.76
N TRP A 118 20.92 -1.00 14.29
CA TRP A 118 19.93 -1.98 14.74
C TRP A 118 20.31 -3.39 14.31
N LEU A 119 20.75 -3.60 13.06
CA LEU A 119 21.19 -4.91 12.57
C LEU A 119 22.36 -5.47 13.40
N ARG A 120 23.36 -4.64 13.73
CA ARG A 120 24.48 -5.04 14.61
C ARG A 120 24.03 -5.43 16.02
N MET A 121 23.02 -4.74 16.55
CA MET A 121 22.45 -5.07 17.85
C MET A 121 21.71 -6.41 17.79
N VAL A 122 20.83 -6.60 16.79
CA VAL A 122 20.04 -7.83 16.63
C VAL A 122 20.94 -9.04 16.36
N GLN A 123 22.00 -8.90 15.57
CA GLN A 123 22.99 -9.96 15.35
C GLN A 123 23.54 -10.56 16.66
N LYS A 124 23.70 -9.72 17.70
CA LYS A 124 24.20 -10.16 19.02
C LYS A 124 23.10 -10.74 19.91
N LEU A 125 21.87 -10.24 19.80
CA LEU A 125 20.78 -10.60 20.71
C LEU A 125 19.96 -11.79 20.20
N SER A 126 19.75 -11.90 18.89
CA SER A 126 18.88 -12.88 18.25
C SER A 126 19.39 -13.21 16.84
N PRO A 127 20.26 -14.24 16.70
CA PRO A 127 20.82 -14.64 15.41
C PRO A 127 19.76 -15.02 14.36
N ASP A 128 18.65 -15.62 14.79
CA ASP A 128 17.56 -16.00 13.90
C ASP A 128 16.81 -14.77 13.36
N GLU A 129 16.51 -13.80 14.23
CA GLU A 129 15.90 -12.53 13.81
C GLU A 129 16.84 -11.75 12.88
N PHE A 130 18.14 -11.76 13.17
CA PHE A 130 19.14 -11.15 12.30
C PHE A 130 19.18 -11.80 10.92
N LYS A 131 19.17 -13.14 10.85
CA LYS A 131 19.14 -13.89 9.60
C LYS A 131 17.89 -13.55 8.80
N ASN A 132 16.72 -13.54 9.44
CA ASN A 132 15.45 -13.20 8.80
C ASN A 132 15.45 -11.75 8.28
N ALA A 133 15.97 -10.81 9.08
CA ALA A 133 16.09 -9.41 8.65
C ALA A 133 17.02 -9.26 7.43
N CYS A 134 18.17 -9.94 7.42
CA CYS A 134 19.09 -9.91 6.28
C CYS A 134 18.48 -10.54 5.03
N GLN A 135 17.73 -11.63 5.17
CA GLN A 135 17.00 -12.24 4.06
C GLN A 135 15.93 -11.30 3.50
N ASN A 136 15.20 -10.60 4.37
CA ASN A 136 14.20 -9.61 3.97
C ASN A 136 14.83 -8.42 3.24
N PHE A 137 15.90 -7.83 3.78
CA PHE A 137 16.59 -6.73 3.11
C PHE A 137 17.17 -7.16 1.76
N ASN A 138 17.79 -8.34 1.66
CA ASN A 138 18.30 -8.85 0.40
C ASN A 138 17.19 -9.09 -0.65
N ARG A 139 16.05 -9.65 -0.23
CA ARG A 139 14.87 -9.86 -1.09
C ARG A 139 14.34 -8.53 -1.63
N GLN A 140 14.18 -7.55 -0.75
CA GLN A 140 13.76 -6.19 -1.08
C GLN A 140 14.75 -5.49 -2.02
N ALA A 141 16.05 -5.64 -1.77
CA ALA A 141 17.09 -5.05 -2.61
C ALA A 141 17.06 -5.61 -4.04
N LYS A 142 16.92 -6.93 -4.19
CA LYS A 142 16.75 -7.59 -5.50
C LYS A 142 15.51 -7.10 -6.23
N LEU A 143 14.43 -6.86 -5.50
CA LEU A 143 13.19 -6.35 -6.07
C LEU A 143 13.35 -4.92 -6.61
N LEU A 144 14.05 -4.06 -5.85
CA LEU A 144 14.25 -2.65 -6.19
C LEU A 144 15.38 -2.39 -7.20
N GLY A 145 16.14 -3.43 -7.56
CA GLY A 145 17.14 -3.39 -8.63
C GLY A 145 18.56 -3.12 -8.16
N GLU A 146 19.44 -2.88 -9.13
CA GLU A 146 20.90 -2.88 -8.95
C GLU A 146 21.39 -1.88 -7.89
N GLN A 147 20.83 -0.67 -7.87
CA GLN A 147 21.23 0.36 -6.90
C GLN A 147 20.96 -0.07 -5.46
N ALA A 148 19.78 -0.63 -5.19
CA ALA A 148 19.41 -1.13 -3.87
C ALA A 148 20.28 -2.32 -3.48
N LEU A 149 20.52 -3.24 -4.40
CA LEU A 149 21.38 -4.42 -4.19
C LEU A 149 22.81 -4.03 -3.82
N LYS A 150 23.43 -3.13 -4.58
CA LYS A 150 24.78 -2.63 -4.32
C LYS A 150 24.89 -2.00 -2.93
N LYS A 151 23.90 -1.17 -2.55
CA LYS A 151 23.88 -0.54 -1.23
C LYS A 151 23.74 -1.56 -0.10
N TRP A 152 22.87 -2.55 -0.28
CA TRP A 152 22.71 -3.64 0.67
C TRP A 152 24.00 -4.45 0.84
N GLU A 153 24.68 -4.83 -0.25
CA GLU A 153 25.94 -5.56 -0.22
C GLU A 153 27.05 -4.78 0.52
N GLU A 154 27.15 -3.47 0.27
CA GLU A 154 28.10 -2.59 0.96
C GLU A 154 27.85 -2.50 2.47
N LEU A 155 26.58 -2.51 2.89
CA LEU A 155 26.22 -2.51 4.31
C LEU A 155 26.45 -3.89 4.93
N TYR A 156 26.04 -4.95 4.24
CA TYR A 156 26.16 -6.32 4.71
C TYR A 156 27.63 -6.73 4.94
N SER A 157 28.56 -6.27 4.11
CA SER A 157 29.99 -6.53 4.30
C SER A 157 30.61 -5.87 5.54
N LYS A 158 29.86 -4.98 6.22
CA LYS A 158 30.29 -4.25 7.42
C LYS A 158 29.59 -4.76 8.70
N LEU A 159 28.64 -5.69 8.57
CA LEU A 159 27.95 -6.40 9.67
C LEU A 159 28.74 -7.64 10.09
#